data_AF-A0A3G2UVQ1-F1
#
_entry.id   AF-A0A3G2UVQ1-F1
#
_cell.length_a   1.000
_cell.length_b   1.000
_cell.length_c   1.000
_cell.angle_alpha   90.00
_cell.angle_beta   90.00
_cell.angle_gamma   90.00
#
_symmetry.space_group_name_H-M   'P 1'
#
loop_
_entity.id
_entity.type
_entity.pdbx_description
1 polymer ?
#
loop_
_entity_poly.entity_id
_entity_poly.type
_entity_poly.pdbx_seq_one_letter_code
_entity_poly.pdbx_strand_id
1 'polypeptide(L)'
;MAAIGVPSLKATGIPEDVTRPKRWRDAVLKDVPNDGVRFLFDTAFPWCYPGGDPVGRPAAGNPADGAIIYDMTEHANGVFDQRVSSGGALASYAGGGFDLTGSTNPLAGGSGTTISTKGVLIPASVLADIHGAFSGASQQYLIAMYVKLATKANMNNAEAGIVTIASDDAYNAAPSLMNLCFQLGDANVGKIQARRQTGAGTVESTMIVQAHDDDFATVCQLAVWRNAAGQGLLLRSLTSGQPAKTATAAVGANNTQDFSAKKFGMGRTGAFSTNNNNLFNGFRLYRGFVENLARSGRDPLTLLNADYERVKARGAIA
;
A
#
# COMPACT_ATOMS: atom_id res chain seq x y z
N MET A 1 6.09 19.00 22.75
CA MET A 1 6.34 19.00 21.30
C MET A 1 5.00 19.19 20.61
N ALA A 2 4.85 20.25 19.82
CA ALA A 2 3.60 20.63 19.20
C ALA A 2 3.22 19.63 18.09
N ALA A 3 2.00 19.10 18.15
CA ALA A 3 1.42 18.31 17.08
C ALA A 3 1.22 19.20 15.85
N ILE A 4 1.82 18.83 14.72
CA ILE A 4 1.47 19.38 13.41
C ILE A 4 0.10 18.78 13.09
N GLY A 5 -0.94 19.47 13.51
CA GLY A 5 -2.30 19.21 13.06
C GLY A 5 -2.43 19.69 11.63
N VAL A 6 -3.01 18.84 10.78
CA VAL A 6 -3.61 19.23 9.50
C VAL A 6 -4.30 20.58 9.71
N PRO A 7 -4.05 21.61 8.86
CA PRO A 7 -4.73 22.88 8.99
C PRO A 7 -6.20 22.66 8.61
N SER A 8 -6.99 22.15 9.56
CA SER A 8 -8.38 22.55 9.65
C SER A 8 -8.34 24.07 9.69
N LEU A 9 -9.12 24.72 8.85
CA LEU A 9 -9.40 26.15 8.91
C LEU A 9 -10.10 26.45 10.25
N LYS A 10 -9.38 26.30 11.37
CA LYS A 10 -9.77 26.81 12.68
C LYS A 10 -9.46 28.28 12.59
N ALA A 11 -10.41 29.03 12.03
CA ALA A 11 -10.49 30.44 12.28
C ALA A 11 -10.49 30.59 13.81
N THR A 12 -9.40 31.14 14.34
CA THR A 12 -9.26 31.44 15.76
C THR A 12 -10.47 32.26 16.19
N GLY A 13 -11.22 31.76 17.18
CA GLY A 13 -12.43 32.44 17.67
C GLY A 13 -13.75 32.01 17.03
N ILE A 14 -13.78 31.04 16.11
CA ILE A 14 -15.03 30.42 15.65
C ILE A 14 -15.27 29.11 16.43
N PRO A 15 -16.33 29.00 17.24
CA PRO A 15 -16.72 27.74 17.87
C PRO A 15 -16.95 26.67 16.79
N GLU A 16 -16.45 25.46 17.03
CA GLU A 16 -16.72 24.33 16.16
C GLU A 16 -18.24 24.06 16.16
N ASP A 17 -18.88 24.17 14.99
CA ASP A 17 -20.29 23.81 14.84
C ASP A 17 -20.41 22.28 14.82
N VAL A 18 -20.56 21.70 16.02
CA VAL A 18 -20.73 20.26 16.24
C VAL A 18 -22.06 19.71 15.68
N THR A 19 -22.97 20.59 15.24
CA THR A 19 -24.26 20.18 14.65
C THR A 19 -24.16 19.93 13.14
N ARG A 20 -23.11 20.42 12.49
CA ARG A 20 -22.88 20.18 11.07
C ARG A 20 -22.08 18.89 10.88
N PRO A 21 -22.52 17.99 9.97
CA PRO A 21 -21.74 16.80 9.66
C PRO A 21 -20.41 17.23 9.03
N LYS A 22 -19.30 16.89 9.70
CA LYS A 22 -17.97 16.99 9.11
C LYS A 22 -17.93 16.18 7.82
N ARG A 23 -17.56 16.83 6.73
CA ARG A 23 -17.37 16.15 5.44
C ARG A 23 -15.94 15.63 5.40
N TRP A 24 -15.82 14.32 5.37
CA TRP A 24 -14.54 13.63 5.22
C TRP A 24 -14.35 13.26 3.75
N ARG A 25 -13.12 13.39 3.25
CA ARG A 25 -12.79 12.93 1.87
C ARG A 25 -12.97 11.42 1.74
N ASP A 26 -12.70 10.68 2.81
CA ASP A 26 -12.97 9.26 2.91
C ASP A 26 -13.39 8.86 4.33
N ALA A 27 -14.19 7.80 4.45
CA ALA A 27 -14.67 7.29 5.73
C ALA A 27 -13.57 6.66 6.60
N VAL A 28 -12.43 6.25 6.03
CA VAL A 28 -11.24 5.81 6.81
C VAL A 28 -10.68 6.95 7.68
N LEU A 29 -10.89 8.21 7.26
CA LEU A 29 -10.44 9.41 7.96
C LEU A 29 -11.38 9.86 9.08
N LYS A 30 -12.59 9.29 9.13
CA LYS A 30 -13.59 9.65 10.14
C LYS A 30 -13.12 9.19 11.52
N ASP A 31 -13.17 10.14 12.47
CA ASP A 31 -12.92 9.93 13.91
C ASP A 31 -11.57 9.23 14.19
N VAL A 32 -10.55 9.54 13.39
CA VAL A 32 -9.19 8.98 13.55
C VAL A 32 -8.48 9.64 14.75
N PRO A 33 -8.11 8.88 15.79
CA PRO A 33 -7.34 9.43 16.90
C PRO A 33 -5.91 9.80 16.48
N ASN A 34 -5.40 10.91 17.05
CA ASN A 34 -4.02 11.38 16.90
C ASN A 34 -3.48 11.40 15.46
N ASP A 35 -4.39 11.59 14.49
CA ASP A 35 -4.03 11.71 13.09
C ASP A 35 -3.25 10.48 12.57
N GLY A 36 -3.72 9.31 12.97
CA GLY A 36 -3.02 8.04 12.73
C GLY A 36 -2.98 7.60 11.27
N VAL A 37 -3.93 7.99 10.42
CA VAL A 37 -3.86 7.70 8.97
C VAL A 37 -2.86 8.67 8.36
N ARG A 38 -1.70 8.17 7.93
CA ARG A 38 -0.56 8.98 7.50
C ARG A 38 -0.50 9.21 5.99
N PHE A 39 -1.20 8.38 5.22
CA PHE A 39 -1.33 8.52 3.78
C PHE A 39 -2.56 7.77 3.30
N LEU A 40 -3.34 8.36 2.39
CA LEU A 40 -4.46 7.69 1.72
C LEU A 40 -4.59 8.22 0.29
N PHE A 41 -4.68 7.33 -0.68
CA PHE A 41 -5.06 7.65 -2.04
C PHE A 41 -6.14 6.69 -2.55
N ASP A 42 -6.99 7.20 -3.41
CA ASP A 42 -8.03 6.46 -4.12
C ASP A 42 -8.10 7.02 -5.55
N THR A 43 -7.64 6.25 -6.53
CA THR A 43 -7.53 6.71 -7.93
C THR A 43 -8.89 6.83 -8.62
N ALA A 44 -9.95 6.27 -8.04
CA ALA A 44 -11.33 6.52 -8.47
C ALA A 44 -11.87 7.83 -7.89
N PHE A 45 -11.24 8.39 -6.85
CA PHE A 45 -11.56 9.71 -6.34
C PHE A 45 -10.76 10.79 -7.09
N PRO A 46 -11.41 11.62 -7.93
CA PRO A 46 -10.69 12.47 -8.89
C PRO A 46 -9.86 13.60 -8.26
N TRP A 47 -9.95 13.81 -6.94
CA TRP A 47 -9.05 14.72 -6.22
C TRP A 47 -7.66 14.11 -5.99
N CYS A 48 -7.55 12.78 -5.89
CA CYS A 48 -6.27 12.08 -5.69
C CYS A 48 -5.41 12.06 -6.96
N TYR A 49 -6.02 11.69 -8.08
CA TYR A 49 -5.35 11.53 -9.37
C TYR A 49 -6.32 11.79 -10.53
N PRO A 50 -5.91 12.55 -11.57
CA PRO A 50 -4.69 13.37 -11.64
C PRO A 50 -4.73 14.58 -10.68
N GLY A 51 -5.86 14.73 -9.96
CA GLY A 51 -6.02 15.64 -8.84
C GLY A 51 -6.13 17.11 -9.23
N GLY A 52 -6.13 17.97 -8.23
CA GLY A 52 -6.24 19.42 -8.39
C GLY A 52 -7.66 19.96 -8.28
N ASP A 53 -7.78 21.26 -8.55
CA ASP A 53 -9.04 22.01 -8.52
C ASP A 53 -10.05 21.36 -9.49
N PRO A 54 -11.27 21.01 -9.04
CA PRO A 54 -12.33 20.51 -9.93
C PRO A 54 -12.59 21.35 -11.18
N VAL A 55 -12.32 22.66 -11.14
CA VAL A 55 -12.53 23.59 -12.26
C VAL A 55 -11.41 23.49 -13.31
N GLY A 56 -10.17 23.21 -12.89
CA GLY A 56 -8.98 23.26 -13.75
C GLY A 56 -8.23 21.94 -13.91
N ARG A 57 -8.68 20.87 -13.26
CA ARG A 57 -7.96 19.59 -13.29
C ARG A 57 -7.98 18.93 -14.67
N PRO A 58 -6.89 18.26 -15.07
CA PRO A 58 -6.86 17.50 -16.30
C PRO A 58 -7.77 16.28 -16.22
N ALA A 59 -8.18 15.77 -17.39
CA ALA A 59 -8.85 14.48 -17.49
C ALA A 59 -7.90 13.37 -17.03
N ALA A 60 -8.44 12.33 -16.39
CA ALA A 60 -7.63 11.18 -16.00
C ALA A 60 -7.09 10.46 -17.23
N GLY A 61 -5.78 10.24 -17.24
CA GLY A 61 -5.05 9.57 -18.32
C GLY A 61 -3.85 8.83 -17.76
N ASN A 62 -3.03 8.26 -18.65
CA ASN A 62 -1.84 7.51 -18.24
C ASN A 62 -0.91 8.40 -17.40
N PRO A 63 -0.39 7.90 -16.27
CA PRO A 63 0.48 8.70 -15.41
C PRO A 63 1.81 8.99 -16.09
N ALA A 64 2.28 10.23 -15.94
CA ALA A 64 3.66 10.61 -16.22
C ALA A 64 4.56 10.21 -15.04
N ASP A 65 5.87 10.13 -15.29
CA ASP A 65 6.83 9.91 -14.21
C ASP A 65 6.88 11.16 -13.34
N GLY A 66 6.78 10.98 -12.02
CA GLY A 66 6.67 12.08 -11.07
C GLY A 66 5.28 12.72 -10.98
N ALA A 67 4.24 12.15 -11.60
CA ALA A 67 2.88 12.64 -11.45
C ALA A 67 2.48 12.67 -9.97
N ILE A 68 1.86 13.77 -9.52
CA ILE A 68 1.49 13.94 -8.11
C ILE A 68 0.33 12.99 -7.78
N ILE A 69 0.45 12.30 -6.63
CA ILE A 69 -0.63 11.56 -6.02
C ILE A 69 -1.05 12.33 -4.77
N TYR A 70 -2.18 13.03 -4.86
CA TYR A 70 -2.66 13.85 -3.75
C TYR A 70 -3.11 12.97 -2.60
N ASP A 71 -2.60 13.28 -1.41
CA ASP A 71 -2.86 12.54 -0.19
C ASP A 71 -4.13 13.04 0.49
N MET A 72 -5.15 12.19 0.59
CA MET A 72 -6.46 12.55 1.15
C MET A 72 -6.39 12.91 2.65
N THR A 73 -5.29 12.56 3.33
CA THR A 73 -5.04 12.96 4.72
C THR A 73 -4.44 14.36 4.84
N GLU A 74 -3.98 14.93 3.72
CA GLU A 74 -3.32 16.25 3.63
C GLU A 74 -2.01 16.34 4.44
N HIS A 75 -1.34 15.22 4.71
CA HIS A 75 -0.01 15.18 5.35
C HIS A 75 1.11 15.53 4.36
N ALA A 76 1.20 14.74 3.30
CA ALA A 76 2.19 14.92 2.26
C ALA A 76 1.78 14.16 0.99
N ASN A 77 1.87 14.80 -0.17
CA ASN A 77 1.54 14.14 -1.42
C ASN A 77 2.59 13.10 -1.79
N GLY A 78 2.12 11.96 -2.30
CA GLY A 78 2.95 10.96 -2.93
C GLY A 78 3.26 11.33 -4.38
N VAL A 79 3.99 10.45 -5.05
CA VAL A 79 4.27 10.58 -6.48
C VAL A 79 4.07 9.23 -7.17
N PHE A 80 3.66 9.26 -8.43
CA PHE A 80 3.71 8.09 -9.29
C PHE A 80 5.13 7.96 -9.83
N ASP A 81 5.79 6.85 -9.53
CA ASP A 81 7.08 6.48 -10.09
C ASP A 81 6.86 5.50 -11.22
N GLN A 82 7.48 5.74 -12.36
CA GLN A 82 7.50 4.80 -13.47
C GLN A 82 8.84 4.75 -14.18
N ARG A 83 9.94 5.12 -13.49
CA ARG A 83 11.31 5.11 -14.01
C ARG A 83 11.54 4.00 -15.03
N VAL A 84 11.97 4.41 -16.21
CA VAL A 84 12.12 3.61 -17.43
C VAL A 84 13.44 2.82 -17.42
N SER A 85 14.15 2.77 -16.28
CA SER A 85 15.48 2.16 -16.19
C SER A 85 15.49 0.66 -16.49
N SER A 86 14.34 0.00 -16.46
CA SER A 86 14.15 -1.35 -16.99
C SER A 86 13.12 -1.32 -18.12
N GLY A 87 13.19 -2.28 -19.04
CA GLY A 87 12.27 -2.39 -20.17
C GLY A 87 10.79 -2.57 -19.77
N GLY A 88 10.01 -3.20 -20.64
CA GLY A 88 8.57 -3.41 -20.40
C GLY A 88 7.71 -2.16 -20.61
N ALA A 89 6.40 -2.34 -20.43
CA ALA A 89 5.42 -1.30 -20.67
C ALA A 89 5.38 -0.25 -19.54
N LEU A 90 5.05 0.98 -19.91
CA LEU A 90 4.66 2.02 -18.95
C LEU A 90 3.31 1.67 -18.34
N ALA A 91 3.08 2.14 -17.11
CA ALA A 91 1.77 2.02 -16.50
C ALA A 91 0.74 2.81 -17.31
N SER A 92 -0.47 2.27 -17.44
CA SER A 92 -1.60 2.98 -18.02
C SER A 92 -2.65 3.26 -16.97
N TYR A 93 -3.56 4.19 -17.24
CA TYR A 93 -4.73 4.43 -16.39
C TYR A 93 -5.96 3.86 -17.08
N ALA A 94 -6.54 2.82 -16.49
CA ALA A 94 -7.67 2.10 -17.08
C ALA A 94 -8.62 1.61 -15.99
N GLY A 95 -9.93 1.70 -16.24
CA GLY A 95 -10.96 1.24 -15.30
C GLY A 95 -10.83 1.87 -13.90
N GLY A 96 -10.39 3.13 -13.81
CA GLY A 96 -10.24 3.83 -12.54
C GLY A 96 -8.99 3.48 -11.72
N GLY A 97 -8.03 2.72 -12.26
CA GLY A 97 -6.79 2.34 -11.56
C GLY A 97 -5.55 2.36 -12.44
N PHE A 98 -4.39 2.29 -11.80
CA PHE A 98 -3.09 2.16 -12.47
C PHE A 98 -2.86 0.72 -12.90
N ASP A 99 -2.97 0.48 -14.20
CA ASP A 99 -2.74 -0.81 -14.82
C ASP A 99 -1.25 -0.99 -15.08
N LEU A 100 -0.68 -2.00 -14.41
CA LEU A 100 0.74 -2.32 -14.45
C LEU A 100 1.04 -3.45 -15.43
N THR A 101 0.10 -3.76 -16.32
CA THR A 101 0.23 -4.82 -17.33
C THR A 101 1.44 -4.59 -18.24
N GLY A 102 2.28 -5.63 -18.35
CA GLY A 102 3.47 -5.60 -19.19
C GLY A 102 4.64 -4.85 -18.57
N SER A 103 4.47 -4.27 -17.38
CA SER A 103 5.59 -3.71 -16.62
C SER A 103 6.60 -4.82 -16.29
N THR A 104 7.89 -4.50 -16.26
CA THR A 104 8.96 -5.38 -15.77
C THR A 104 9.51 -4.89 -14.43
N ASN A 105 10.43 -5.65 -13.84
CA ASN A 105 11.04 -5.31 -12.56
C ASN A 105 11.73 -3.94 -12.67
N PRO A 106 11.36 -2.94 -11.85
CA PRO A 106 11.91 -1.60 -11.97
C PRO A 106 13.41 -1.48 -11.59
N LEU A 107 14.00 -2.48 -10.92
CA LEU A 107 15.44 -2.52 -10.69
C LEU A 107 16.20 -2.95 -11.95
N ALA A 108 17.01 -2.05 -12.51
CA ALA A 108 18.07 -2.44 -13.44
C ALA A 108 19.37 -2.68 -12.65
N GLY A 109 19.89 -3.92 -12.67
CA GLY A 109 21.28 -4.18 -12.25
C GLY A 109 21.54 -4.63 -10.80
N GLY A 110 20.53 -5.06 -10.04
CA GLY A 110 20.75 -5.67 -8.72
C GLY A 110 20.83 -4.68 -7.57
N SER A 111 20.93 -5.25 -6.36
CA SER A 111 20.96 -4.60 -5.02
C SER A 111 21.47 -3.15 -5.06
N GLY A 112 20.54 -2.19 -4.96
CA GLY A 112 20.83 -0.77 -5.07
C GLY A 112 19.86 0.05 -4.23
N THR A 113 20.42 0.97 -3.45
CA THR A 113 19.88 1.71 -2.31
C THR A 113 18.72 2.68 -2.59
N THR A 114 18.12 2.63 -3.78
CA THR A 114 17.02 3.51 -4.19
C THR A 114 15.88 2.67 -4.71
N ILE A 115 14.74 2.74 -4.02
CA ILE A 115 13.48 2.15 -4.50
C ILE A 115 13.25 2.62 -5.93
N SER A 116 13.08 1.67 -6.82
CA SER A 116 12.41 1.89 -8.08
C SER A 116 11.07 1.18 -8.01
N THR A 117 9.99 1.94 -8.25
CA THR A 117 8.63 1.43 -8.27
C THR A 117 7.99 1.78 -9.60
N LYS A 118 7.14 0.90 -10.12
CA LYS A 118 6.12 1.26 -11.11
C LYS A 118 4.79 1.27 -10.37
N GLY A 119 4.38 2.45 -9.90
CA GLY A 119 3.28 2.60 -8.93
C GLY A 119 3.40 3.85 -8.07
N VAL A 120 2.69 3.86 -6.94
CA VAL A 120 2.63 5.00 -6.01
C VAL A 120 3.78 4.91 -5.00
N LEU A 121 4.63 5.93 -4.97
CA LEU A 121 5.61 6.17 -3.91
C LEU A 121 5.00 7.05 -2.82
N ILE A 122 4.93 6.47 -1.63
CA ILE A 122 4.48 7.12 -0.40
C ILE A 122 5.60 8.00 0.16
N PRO A 123 5.31 9.20 0.69
CA PRO A 123 6.30 10.11 1.26
C PRO A 123 7.09 9.49 2.42
N ALA A 124 8.36 9.87 2.54
CA ALA A 124 9.23 9.38 3.62
C ALA A 124 8.75 9.79 5.01
N SER A 125 8.00 10.89 5.13
CA SER A 125 7.39 11.31 6.39
C SER A 125 6.48 10.25 7.02
N VAL A 126 5.90 9.35 6.22
CA VAL A 126 5.07 8.24 6.70
C VAL A 126 5.92 7.18 7.41
N LEU A 127 7.03 6.76 6.81
CA LEU A 127 7.93 5.79 7.43
C LEU A 127 8.67 6.39 8.61
N ALA A 128 9.03 7.68 8.55
CA ALA A 128 9.58 8.40 9.70
C ALA A 128 8.62 8.40 10.89
N ASP A 129 7.32 8.58 10.64
CA ASP A 129 6.30 8.56 11.69
C ASP A 129 6.09 7.16 12.30
N ILE A 130 6.14 6.10 11.49
CA ILE A 130 6.02 4.71 11.95
C ILE A 130 7.27 4.27 12.72
N HIS A 131 8.46 4.70 12.26
CA HIS A 131 9.73 4.41 12.92
C HIS A 131 9.82 5.13 14.28
N GLY A 132 9.38 6.39 14.32
CA GLY A 132 9.28 7.18 15.54
C GLY A 132 8.34 6.55 16.57
N ALA A 133 8.75 6.54 17.84
CA ALA A 133 7.86 6.10 18.91
C ALA A 133 6.76 7.14 19.15
N PHE A 134 5.52 6.67 19.27
CA PHE A 134 4.38 7.44 19.75
C PHE A 134 3.88 6.80 21.04
N SER A 135 3.83 7.57 22.13
CA SER A 135 3.40 7.10 23.45
C SER A 135 4.10 5.80 23.90
N GLY A 136 5.39 5.66 23.58
CA GLY A 136 6.21 4.50 23.95
C GLY A 136 6.12 3.29 23.01
N ALA A 137 5.30 3.34 21.95
CA ALA A 137 5.20 2.29 20.94
C ALA A 137 5.73 2.77 19.58
N SER A 138 6.51 1.93 18.89
CA SER A 138 6.97 2.19 17.53
C SER A 138 6.74 0.98 16.62
N GLN A 139 6.77 1.21 15.31
CA GLN A 139 6.63 0.20 14.27
C GLN A 139 5.31 -0.56 14.35
N GLN A 140 4.25 0.11 14.80
CA GLN A 140 2.88 -0.38 14.71
C GLN A 140 2.21 0.31 13.52
N TYR A 141 1.75 -0.49 12.56
CA TYR A 141 1.26 0.03 11.29
C TYR A 141 0.14 -0.85 10.73
N LEU A 142 -0.66 -0.27 9.86
CA LEU A 142 -1.54 -0.94 8.92
C LEU A 142 -1.24 -0.39 7.54
N ILE A 143 -0.96 -1.28 6.60
CA ILE A 143 -0.81 -0.98 5.18
C ILE A 143 -1.91 -1.77 4.48
N ALA A 144 -2.78 -1.08 3.75
CA ALA A 144 -3.86 -1.71 3.01
C ALA A 144 -3.92 -1.16 1.60
N MET A 145 -4.28 -2.02 0.64
CA MET A 145 -4.47 -1.64 -0.74
C MET A 145 -5.57 -2.45 -1.41
N TYR A 146 -6.23 -1.84 -2.38
CA TYR A 146 -7.17 -2.48 -3.28
C TYR A 146 -6.53 -2.65 -4.64
N VAL A 147 -6.41 -3.89 -5.06
CA VAL A 147 -5.73 -4.27 -6.29
C VAL A 147 -6.56 -5.28 -7.07
N LYS A 148 -6.54 -5.22 -8.40
CA LYS A 148 -6.96 -6.35 -9.23
C LYS A 148 -5.80 -7.31 -9.31
N LEU A 149 -6.00 -8.55 -8.88
CA LEU A 149 -4.99 -9.58 -9.08
C LEU A 149 -4.93 -9.96 -10.56
N ALA A 150 -3.74 -10.32 -11.03
CA ALA A 150 -3.56 -10.90 -12.36
C ALA A 150 -4.40 -12.17 -12.54
N THR A 151 -4.65 -12.57 -13.80
CA THR A 151 -5.15 -13.93 -14.04
C THR A 151 -4.08 -14.93 -13.62
N LYS A 152 -4.50 -16.12 -13.17
CA LYS A 152 -3.57 -17.18 -12.77
C LYS A 152 -2.59 -17.56 -13.89
N ALA A 153 -3.05 -17.55 -15.14
CA ALA A 153 -2.23 -17.84 -16.32
C ALA A 153 -1.19 -16.75 -16.65
N ASN A 154 -1.45 -15.51 -16.27
CA ASN A 154 -0.53 -14.38 -16.50
C ASN A 154 0.55 -14.26 -15.42
N MET A 155 0.55 -15.17 -14.45
CA MET A 155 1.57 -15.24 -13.43
C MET A 155 2.68 -16.17 -13.89
N ASN A 156 3.93 -15.70 -13.81
CA ASN A 156 5.06 -16.50 -14.25
C ASN A 156 5.28 -17.70 -13.30
N ASN A 157 5.21 -18.91 -13.86
CA ASN A 157 5.47 -20.18 -13.20
C ASN A 157 6.92 -20.68 -13.35
N ALA A 158 7.71 -20.06 -14.23
CA ALA A 158 8.96 -20.64 -14.71
C ALA A 158 10.18 -20.38 -13.80
N GLU A 159 10.03 -19.61 -12.72
CA GLU A 159 11.06 -19.43 -11.70
C GLU A 159 10.36 -19.21 -10.35
N ALA A 160 11.13 -19.19 -9.26
CA ALA A 160 10.73 -18.69 -7.94
C ALA A 160 10.35 -17.18 -7.97
N GLY A 161 9.52 -16.77 -8.93
CA GLY A 161 9.23 -15.43 -9.39
C GLY A 161 8.35 -14.70 -8.41
N ILE A 162 8.96 -14.31 -7.30
CA ILE A 162 8.34 -13.45 -6.30
C ILE A 162 8.26 -12.05 -6.89
N VAL A 163 7.04 -11.57 -7.12
CA VAL A 163 6.77 -10.20 -7.56
C VAL A 163 6.45 -9.36 -6.34
N THR A 164 7.30 -8.40 -6.04
CA THR A 164 7.06 -7.47 -4.94
C THR A 164 6.01 -6.46 -5.34
N ILE A 165 4.93 -6.40 -4.58
CA ILE A 165 3.76 -5.55 -4.84
C ILE A 165 3.65 -4.37 -3.86
N ALA A 166 4.45 -4.39 -2.79
CA ALA A 166 4.69 -3.24 -1.94
C ALA A 166 6.00 -3.42 -1.15
N SER A 167 6.84 -2.39 -1.08
CA SER A 167 8.11 -2.44 -0.34
C SER A 167 8.75 -1.05 -0.21
N ASP A 168 9.53 -0.86 0.84
CA ASP A 168 10.44 0.27 1.04
C ASP A 168 11.91 -0.02 0.75
N ASP A 169 12.33 -1.28 0.78
CA ASP A 169 13.67 -1.70 0.35
C ASP A 169 13.81 -3.23 0.34
N ALA A 170 14.93 -3.73 -0.17
CA ALA A 170 15.28 -5.14 -0.11
C ALA A 170 15.54 -5.59 1.33
N TYR A 171 14.62 -6.36 1.92
CA TYR A 171 14.70 -6.78 3.33
C TYR A 171 15.98 -7.56 3.68
N ASN A 172 16.59 -8.22 2.70
CA ASN A 172 17.79 -9.03 2.86
C ASN A 172 19.10 -8.21 2.79
N ALA A 173 19.05 -6.94 2.39
CA ALA A 173 20.23 -6.13 2.13
C ALA A 173 20.18 -4.72 2.76
N ALA A 174 19.00 -4.24 3.15
CA ALA A 174 18.80 -2.90 3.68
C ALA A 174 17.74 -2.86 4.79
N PRO A 175 17.80 -1.85 5.67
CA PRO A 175 16.72 -1.56 6.61
C PRO A 175 15.42 -1.34 5.85
N SER A 176 14.39 -2.07 6.23
CA SER A 176 13.06 -1.96 5.67
C SER A 176 11.99 -2.28 6.71
N LEU A 177 10.84 -1.65 6.55
CA LEU A 177 9.64 -1.88 7.34
C LEU A 177 9.06 -3.25 7.02
N MET A 178 8.66 -3.48 5.76
CA MET A 178 8.03 -4.73 5.34
C MET A 178 8.07 -4.89 3.81
N ASN A 179 8.05 -6.14 3.35
CA ASN A 179 7.93 -6.49 1.95
C ASN A 179 6.70 -7.35 1.71
N LEU A 180 5.81 -6.92 0.82
CA LEU A 180 4.64 -7.67 0.39
C LEU A 180 4.86 -8.16 -1.04
N CYS A 181 4.69 -9.45 -1.23
CA CYS A 181 4.95 -10.06 -2.52
C CYS A 181 3.93 -11.13 -2.91
N PHE A 182 3.82 -11.34 -4.22
CA PHE A 182 3.01 -12.36 -4.85
C PHE A 182 3.93 -13.45 -5.39
N GLN A 183 3.58 -14.72 -5.20
CA GLN A 183 4.27 -15.87 -5.79
C GLN A 183 3.26 -16.90 -6.28
N LEU A 184 3.50 -17.50 -7.45
CA LEU A 184 2.85 -18.74 -7.86
C LEU A 184 3.82 -19.89 -7.54
N GLY A 185 3.50 -20.72 -6.54
CA GLY A 185 4.41 -21.77 -6.04
C GLY A 185 4.37 -23.07 -6.86
N ASP A 186 5.18 -24.06 -6.46
CA ASP A 186 5.45 -25.36 -7.14
C ASP A 186 4.24 -26.29 -7.43
N ALA A 187 3.02 -25.83 -7.20
CA ALA A 187 1.76 -26.53 -7.52
C ALA A 187 0.73 -25.61 -8.20
N ASN A 188 1.17 -24.51 -8.82
CA ASN A 188 0.27 -23.45 -9.31
C ASN A 188 -0.65 -22.89 -8.22
N VAL A 189 -0.19 -22.83 -6.97
CA VAL A 189 -0.95 -22.22 -5.87
C VAL A 189 -0.46 -20.79 -5.67
N GLY A 190 -1.34 -19.81 -5.87
CA GLY A 190 -1.02 -18.41 -5.64
C GLY A 190 -0.85 -18.13 -4.16
N LYS A 191 0.20 -17.40 -3.81
CA LYS A 191 0.52 -17.05 -2.44
C LYS A 191 0.82 -15.56 -2.36
N ILE A 192 0.19 -14.88 -1.42
CA ILE A 192 0.66 -13.58 -0.96
C ILE A 192 1.54 -13.82 0.26
N GLN A 193 2.71 -13.21 0.30
CA GLN A 193 3.62 -13.30 1.43
C GLN A 193 3.96 -11.90 1.92
N ALA A 194 3.90 -11.72 3.24
CA ALA A 194 4.44 -10.56 3.91
C ALA A 194 5.70 -10.99 4.67
N ARG A 195 6.81 -10.31 4.41
CA ARG A 195 8.07 -10.51 5.14
C ARG A 195 8.43 -9.27 5.92
N ARG A 196 8.79 -9.50 7.18
CA ARG A 196 9.29 -8.46 8.07
C ARG A 196 10.67 -8.85 8.58
N GLN A 197 11.52 -7.84 8.74
CA GLN A 197 12.84 -7.97 9.31
C GLN A 197 12.90 -7.36 10.71
N THR A 198 13.89 -7.79 11.50
CA THR A 198 14.33 -7.15 12.76
C THR A 198 15.67 -6.43 12.61
N GLY A 199 16.29 -6.57 11.45
CA GLY A 199 17.51 -5.90 11.00
C GLY A 199 17.84 -6.41 9.59
N ALA A 200 18.67 -5.69 8.84
CA ALA A 200 19.01 -6.04 7.46
C ALA A 200 19.55 -7.47 7.39
N GLY A 201 19.02 -8.25 6.45
CA GLY A 201 19.41 -9.65 6.29
C GLY A 201 18.69 -10.62 7.24
N THR A 202 17.87 -10.14 8.18
CA THR A 202 17.04 -11.00 9.04
C THR A 202 15.62 -11.11 8.51
N VAL A 203 15.03 -12.31 8.61
CA VAL A 203 13.60 -12.51 8.45
C VAL A 203 13.06 -12.92 9.80
N GLU A 204 12.28 -12.05 10.43
CA GLU A 204 11.64 -12.40 11.69
C GLU A 204 10.35 -13.18 11.44
N SER A 205 9.51 -12.68 10.54
CA SER A 205 8.22 -13.28 10.25
C SER A 205 8.00 -13.37 8.75
N THR A 206 7.48 -14.52 8.33
CA THR A 206 6.90 -14.73 7.00
C THR A 206 5.46 -15.16 7.20
N MET A 207 4.52 -14.28 6.87
CA MET A 207 3.09 -14.58 6.87
C MET A 207 2.67 -14.90 5.45
N ILE A 208 1.92 -15.98 5.25
CA ILE A 208 1.53 -16.46 3.93
C ILE A 208 0.02 -16.71 3.92
N VAL A 209 -0.68 -16.10 2.96
CA VAL A 209 -2.06 -16.46 2.62
C VAL A 209 -2.09 -17.07 1.23
N GLN A 210 -2.80 -18.19 1.09
CA GLN A 210 -2.97 -18.88 -0.20
C GLN A 210 -4.19 -18.30 -0.91
N ALA A 211 -4.00 -17.71 -2.09
CA ALA A 211 -5.09 -17.26 -2.94
C ALA A 211 -5.86 -18.48 -3.47
N HIS A 212 -7.19 -18.39 -3.44
CA HIS A 212 -8.05 -19.34 -4.14
C HIS A 212 -8.09 -18.98 -5.62
N ASP A 213 -8.43 -19.95 -6.48
CA ASP A 213 -8.47 -19.71 -7.93
C ASP A 213 -9.48 -18.63 -8.31
N ASP A 214 -10.57 -18.51 -7.56
CA ASP A 214 -11.59 -17.46 -7.75
C ASP A 214 -11.12 -16.06 -7.33
N ASP A 215 -10.00 -15.92 -6.61
CA ASP A 215 -9.48 -14.60 -6.24
C ASP A 215 -8.73 -13.95 -7.41
N PHE A 216 -8.22 -14.73 -8.37
CA PHE A 216 -7.51 -14.19 -9.53
C PHE A 216 -8.43 -13.42 -10.47
N ALA A 217 -7.88 -12.43 -11.16
CA ALA A 217 -8.63 -11.51 -12.02
C ALA A 217 -9.77 -10.74 -11.31
N THR A 218 -9.84 -10.79 -9.99
CA THR A 218 -10.80 -10.02 -9.18
C THR A 218 -10.12 -8.90 -8.42
N VAL A 219 -10.91 -7.90 -8.02
CA VAL A 219 -10.45 -6.86 -7.10
C VAL A 219 -10.39 -7.44 -5.70
N CYS A 220 -9.26 -7.24 -5.03
CA CYS A 220 -8.96 -7.76 -3.71
C CYS A 220 -8.50 -6.63 -2.78
N GLN A 221 -8.95 -6.67 -1.54
CA GLN A 221 -8.30 -6.01 -0.41
C GLN A 221 -7.11 -6.86 0.03
N LEU A 222 -5.92 -6.26 0.00
CA LEU A 222 -4.70 -6.80 0.57
C LEU A 222 -4.29 -5.91 1.73
N ALA A 223 -3.97 -6.51 2.87
CA ALA A 223 -3.52 -5.75 4.02
C ALA A 223 -2.48 -6.48 4.85
N VAL A 224 -1.56 -5.73 5.43
CA VAL A 224 -0.62 -6.20 6.44
C VAL A 224 -0.63 -5.23 7.61
N TRP A 225 -0.56 -5.76 8.82
CA TRP A 225 -0.51 -4.93 10.01
C TRP A 225 0.44 -5.48 11.06
N ARG A 226 0.82 -4.59 11.98
CA ARG A 226 1.49 -4.89 13.23
C ARG A 226 0.94 -3.96 14.31
N ASN A 227 0.46 -4.51 15.41
CA ASN A 227 0.04 -3.77 16.59
C ASN A 227 0.54 -4.49 17.86
N ALA A 228 0.15 -4.01 19.05
CA ALA A 228 0.55 -4.63 20.31
C ALA A 228 0.07 -6.08 20.48
N ALA A 229 -1.03 -6.48 19.83
CA ALA A 229 -1.61 -7.82 19.93
C ALA A 229 -0.95 -8.83 18.98
N GLY A 230 -0.31 -8.36 17.91
CA GLY A 230 0.35 -9.22 16.94
C GLY A 230 0.55 -8.55 15.60
N GLN A 231 0.84 -9.39 14.60
CA GLN A 231 0.92 -8.99 13.20
C GLN A 231 0.05 -9.92 12.36
N GLY A 232 -0.38 -9.44 11.20
CA GLY A 232 -1.16 -10.26 10.29
C GLY A 232 -1.10 -9.81 8.84
N LEU A 233 -1.51 -10.72 7.97
CA LEU A 233 -1.66 -10.57 6.54
C LEU A 233 -3.07 -11.01 6.15
N LEU A 234 -3.77 -10.22 5.35
CA LEU A 234 -5.13 -10.47 4.88
C LEU A 234 -5.20 -10.37 3.35
N LEU A 235 -5.92 -11.33 2.77
CA LEU A 235 -6.42 -11.30 1.39
C LEU A 235 -7.93 -11.50 1.42
N ARG A 236 -8.67 -10.61 0.75
CA ARG A 236 -10.11 -10.73 0.57
C ARG A 236 -10.52 -10.20 -0.79
N SER A 237 -11.11 -11.05 -1.62
CA SER A 237 -11.71 -10.62 -2.88
C SER A 237 -13.06 -9.95 -2.64
N LEU A 238 -13.38 -8.93 -3.45
CA LEU A 238 -14.66 -8.25 -3.43
C LEU A 238 -15.76 -9.07 -4.13
N THR A 239 -15.38 -9.96 -5.04
CA THR A 239 -16.32 -10.60 -5.98
C THR A 239 -16.24 -12.13 -6.02
N SER A 240 -15.20 -12.75 -5.46
CA SER A 240 -15.05 -14.21 -5.51
C SER A 240 -16.03 -14.98 -4.63
N GLY A 241 -16.69 -14.31 -3.68
CA GLY A 241 -17.55 -14.96 -2.67
C GLY A 241 -16.78 -15.78 -1.62
N GLN A 242 -15.45 -15.86 -1.75
CA GLN A 242 -14.61 -16.60 -0.82
C GLN A 242 -14.47 -15.86 0.53
N PRO A 243 -14.32 -16.58 1.65
CA PRO A 243 -14.06 -15.95 2.94
C PRO A 243 -12.70 -15.22 2.93
N ALA A 244 -12.57 -14.27 3.85
CA ALA A 244 -11.29 -13.60 4.10
C ALA A 244 -10.23 -14.62 4.51
N LYS A 245 -9.05 -14.52 3.90
CA LYS A 245 -7.90 -15.37 4.19
C LYS A 245 -6.94 -14.57 5.04
N THR A 246 -6.64 -15.05 6.24
CA THR A 246 -5.82 -14.35 7.21
C THR A 246 -4.71 -15.26 7.73
N ALA A 247 -3.49 -14.74 7.76
CA ALA A 247 -2.37 -15.34 8.49
C ALA A 247 -1.94 -14.38 9.60
N THR A 248 -1.63 -14.89 10.78
CA THR A 248 -1.19 -14.10 11.93
C THR A 248 0.13 -14.63 12.49
N ALA A 249 0.85 -13.76 13.18
CA ALA A 249 2.02 -14.13 13.96
C ALA A 249 2.10 -13.24 15.22
N ALA A 250 2.91 -13.68 16.19
CA ALA A 250 3.26 -12.85 17.35
C ALA A 250 3.95 -11.54 16.90
N VAL A 251 3.83 -10.48 17.68
CA VAL A 251 4.31 -9.12 17.33
C VAL A 251 5.82 -9.06 17.01
N GLY A 252 6.61 -9.89 17.69
CA GLY A 252 8.07 -9.91 17.59
C GLY A 252 8.76 -8.61 17.99
N ALA A 253 10.09 -8.56 17.82
CA ALA A 253 10.90 -7.41 18.17
C ALA A 253 10.80 -6.32 17.09
N ASN A 254 11.02 -5.06 17.47
CA ASN A 254 11.14 -3.99 16.48
C ASN A 254 12.37 -4.20 15.58
N ASN A 255 12.32 -3.69 14.35
CA ASN A 255 13.52 -3.51 13.56
C ASN A 255 14.48 -2.55 14.28
N THR A 256 15.70 -3.00 14.48
CA THR A 256 16.76 -2.27 15.18
C THR A 256 17.45 -1.22 14.29
N GLN A 257 17.25 -1.31 12.98
CA GLN A 257 17.83 -0.40 12.01
C GLN A 257 16.82 0.65 11.53
N ASP A 258 17.36 1.82 11.17
CA ASP A 258 16.57 2.98 10.79
C ASP A 258 16.12 2.92 9.31
N PHE A 259 14.81 2.86 9.10
CA PHE A 259 14.16 2.97 7.79
C PHE A 259 13.38 4.29 7.61
N SER A 260 13.48 5.24 8.55
CA SER A 260 12.69 6.48 8.58
C SER A 260 12.86 7.38 7.36
N ALA A 261 14.04 7.37 6.74
CA ALA A 261 14.35 8.16 5.55
C ALA A 261 13.88 7.49 4.24
N LYS A 262 13.41 6.23 4.30
CA LYS A 262 12.96 5.49 3.12
C LYS A 262 11.59 5.97 2.68
N LYS A 263 11.23 5.68 1.42
CA LYS A 263 9.85 5.81 0.92
C LYS A 263 9.21 4.43 0.90
N PHE A 264 7.90 4.31 0.75
CA PHE A 264 7.26 3.02 0.59
C PHE A 264 6.53 2.98 -0.75
N GLY A 265 6.81 1.97 -1.58
CA GLY A 265 6.15 1.79 -2.87
C GLY A 265 4.93 0.88 -2.76
N MET A 266 3.83 1.24 -3.43
CA MET A 266 2.68 0.38 -3.70
C MET A 266 2.51 0.23 -5.21
N GLY A 267 2.41 -1.01 -5.70
CA GLY A 267 2.49 -1.34 -7.12
C GLY A 267 3.67 -2.26 -7.39
N ARG A 268 4.21 -2.30 -8.60
CA ARG A 268 5.34 -3.18 -8.86
C ARG A 268 6.62 -2.57 -8.29
N THR A 269 7.22 -3.23 -7.30
CA THR A 269 8.49 -2.81 -6.69
C THR A 269 9.56 -3.86 -6.99
N GLY A 270 10.84 -3.47 -7.00
CA GLY A 270 11.93 -4.38 -7.34
C GLY A 270 12.66 -5.04 -6.16
N ALA A 271 12.23 -4.79 -4.92
CA ALA A 271 13.02 -5.09 -3.72
C ALA A 271 13.36 -6.58 -3.46
N PHE A 272 12.63 -7.55 -4.03
CA PHE A 272 12.72 -8.94 -3.58
C PHE A 272 13.42 -9.87 -4.59
N SER A 273 13.31 -9.61 -5.89
CA SER A 273 13.88 -10.49 -6.92
C SER A 273 14.66 -9.67 -7.94
N THR A 274 15.72 -10.26 -8.50
CA THR A 274 16.49 -9.73 -9.63
C THR A 274 15.89 -10.16 -10.97
N ASN A 275 14.66 -10.67 -10.98
CA ASN A 275 14.06 -11.30 -12.16
C ASN A 275 13.59 -10.21 -13.12
N ASN A 276 14.51 -9.75 -13.96
CA ASN A 276 14.33 -8.62 -14.88
C ASN A 276 13.31 -8.91 -16.00
N ASN A 277 12.98 -10.18 -16.26
CA ASN A 277 12.15 -10.60 -17.40
C ASN A 277 10.73 -11.07 -17.04
N ASN A 278 10.37 -11.11 -15.75
CA ASN A 278 9.02 -11.51 -15.36
C ASN A 278 8.06 -10.38 -15.73
N LEU A 279 7.18 -10.58 -16.71
CA LEU A 279 6.11 -9.63 -17.02
C LEU A 279 5.07 -9.67 -15.90
N PHE A 280 4.69 -8.50 -15.39
CA PHE A 280 3.59 -8.35 -14.45
C PHE A 280 2.37 -7.97 -15.25
N ASN A 281 1.46 -8.91 -15.46
CA ASN A 281 0.37 -8.75 -16.41
C ASN A 281 -0.98 -8.89 -15.70
N GLY A 282 -1.88 -7.91 -15.86
CA GLY A 282 -3.22 -7.92 -15.29
C GLY A 282 -3.33 -7.43 -13.84
N PHE A 283 -2.24 -6.93 -13.26
CA PHE A 283 -2.29 -6.29 -11.94
C PHE A 283 -2.68 -4.81 -12.09
N ARG A 284 -3.65 -4.38 -11.28
CA ARG A 284 -4.09 -2.98 -11.24
C ARG A 284 -4.17 -2.46 -9.82
N LEU A 285 -3.64 -1.28 -9.56
CA LEU A 285 -3.70 -0.60 -8.26
C LEU A 285 -4.78 0.49 -8.29
N TYR A 286 -5.69 0.48 -7.32
CA TYR A 286 -6.81 1.44 -7.26
C TYR A 286 -6.73 2.37 -6.04
N ARG A 287 -6.42 1.81 -4.88
CA ARG A 287 -6.48 2.53 -3.61
C ARG A 287 -5.44 1.97 -2.67
N GLY A 288 -4.90 2.83 -1.81
CA GLY A 288 -4.02 2.39 -0.74
C GLY A 288 -4.00 3.39 0.40
N PHE A 289 -3.79 2.88 1.61
CA PHE A 289 -3.57 3.72 2.78
C PHE A 289 -2.55 3.11 3.74
N VAL A 290 -1.94 3.99 4.50
CA VAL A 290 -1.01 3.65 5.56
C VAL A 290 -1.43 4.37 6.83
N GLU A 291 -1.51 3.61 7.91
CA GLU A 291 -1.87 4.09 9.23
C GLU A 291 -0.84 3.69 10.26
N ASN A 292 -0.47 4.63 11.13
CA ASN A 292 0.31 4.38 12.32
C ASN A 292 -0.65 3.96 13.46
N LEU A 293 -0.66 2.66 13.76
CA LEU A 293 -1.56 2.09 14.76
C LEU A 293 -1.17 2.46 16.19
N ALA A 294 0.08 2.86 16.44
CA ALA A 294 0.47 3.41 17.74
C ALA A 294 -0.23 4.75 18.02
N ARG A 295 -0.48 5.55 16.96
CA ARG A 295 -1.23 6.81 17.06
C ARG A 295 -2.73 6.59 17.19
N SER A 296 -3.29 5.81 16.27
CA SER A 296 -4.74 5.67 16.17
C SER A 296 -5.34 4.76 17.23
N GLY A 297 -4.58 3.77 17.71
CA GLY A 297 -5.07 2.74 18.61
C GLY A 297 -6.19 1.88 18.02
N ARG A 298 -6.49 2.00 16.72
CA ARG A 298 -7.60 1.27 16.08
C ARG A 298 -7.26 -0.21 15.94
N ASP A 299 -8.28 -1.05 16.10
CA ASP A 299 -8.16 -2.46 15.73
C ASP A 299 -8.11 -2.60 14.20
N PRO A 300 -7.03 -3.14 13.63
CA PRO A 300 -6.84 -3.20 12.18
C PRO A 300 -7.91 -4.05 11.49
N LEU A 301 -8.39 -5.14 12.12
CA LEU A 301 -9.40 -6.00 11.50
C LEU A 301 -10.77 -5.32 11.44
N THR A 302 -11.18 -4.64 12.50
CA THR A 302 -12.40 -3.83 12.55
C THR A 302 -12.38 -2.75 11.46
N LEU A 303 -11.25 -2.04 11.34
CA LEU A 303 -11.07 -1.03 10.31
C LEU A 303 -11.13 -1.62 8.89
N LEU A 304 -10.38 -2.70 8.63
CA LEU A 304 -10.35 -3.37 7.32
C LEU A 304 -11.72 -3.91 6.92
N ASN A 305 -12.48 -4.46 7.86
CA ASN A 305 -13.85 -4.92 7.63
C ASN A 305 -14.77 -3.76 7.24
N ALA A 306 -14.73 -2.67 8.00
CA ALA A 306 -15.55 -1.50 7.71
C ALA A 306 -15.19 -0.85 6.37
N ASP A 307 -13.90 -0.78 6.03
CA ASP A 307 -13.42 -0.27 4.73
C ASP A 307 -13.86 -1.19 3.58
N TYR A 308 -13.72 -2.51 3.74
CA TYR A 308 -14.14 -3.50 2.76
C TYR A 308 -15.62 -3.38 2.39
N GLU A 309 -16.51 -3.36 3.38
CA GLU A 309 -17.95 -3.26 3.13
C GLU A 309 -18.32 -1.95 2.40
N ARG A 310 -17.65 -0.84 2.73
CA ARG A 310 -17.87 0.44 2.05
C ARG A 310 -17.39 0.39 0.60
N VAL A 311 -16.20 -0.15 0.34
CA VAL A 311 -15.67 -0.23 -1.01
C VAL A 311 -16.52 -1.18 -1.87
N LYS A 312 -16.92 -2.33 -1.32
CA LYS A 312 -17.86 -3.26 -1.96
C LYS A 312 -19.18 -2.58 -2.32
N ALA A 313 -19.73 -1.78 -1.40
CA ALA A 313 -20.99 -1.06 -1.63
C ALA A 313 -20.90 0.05 -2.69
N ARG A 314 -19.72 0.62 -2.96
CA ARG A 314 -19.55 1.67 -4.00
C ARG A 314 -19.77 1.13 -5.41
N GLY A 315 -19.54 -0.16 -5.66
CA GLY A 315 -19.60 -0.76 -7.01
C GLY A 315 -18.62 -0.15 -8.04
N ALA A 316 -17.77 0.80 -7.62
CA ALA A 316 -16.97 1.67 -8.49
C ALA A 316 -15.58 1.12 -8.83
N ILE A 317 -15.21 -0.03 -8.25
CA ILE A 317 -13.95 -0.72 -8.56
C ILE A 317 -14.29 -2.01 -9.30
N ALA A 318 -14.55 -1.89 -10.61
CA ALA A 318 -14.80 -3.01 -11.53
C ALA A 318 -13.91 -2.87 -12.76
#